data_AF-A0A1S3GKD5-F1
#
_entry.id   AF-A0A1S3GKD5-F1
#
_cell.length_a   1.000
_cell.length_b   1.000
_cell.length_c   1.000
_cell.angle_alpha   90.00
_cell.angle_beta   90.00
_cell.angle_gamma   90.00
#
_symmetry.space_group_name_H-M   'P 1'
#
loop_
_entity.id
_entity.type
_entity.pdbx_description
1 polymer ?
#
loop_
_entity_poly.entity_id
_entity_poly.type
_entity_poly.pdbx_seq_one_letter_code
_entity_poly.pdbx_strand_id
1 'polypeptide(L)'
;MAGKKRGEIQLQAEADNIVTLQSFREKCEPLFLFSLNGKIIAKVQGANAPLVNKKVISLINEERKILDGELARPQYSEVPLSDTLGKDVKGSNYENLGEIYSIVVIKPDAVNSRKTPQIKKKLISAGYVIEAEEKKMFTEEEVKNFFSQMAEEPDFEEFLSLMTSGLSYILVVSVGTEDKYSLEEITSQTTIEAKESSDSQNESEAQPTPEMIKQKRDSLREYLEQQHISQFCETENIPGNVTKFLDTFFPNIREMQAIKLQRTLALLKPDLLHERKDDVLNIINNEGFKILMQRELVLSEEEAKALCEEYENEDYYEKLIPYMTSGPSLILVLLRENGLEYWKQLLGPKSVDDVSEYALESLCAQFATEELPINQLYGSNSPDTAEREIEHFFPLTSTLAIIKPHVSHEQREEILKLIKESGFDITMMKQLILTKEDTDEIYFTVTEKDFYADLVKAFTEGPSLIMVLTKWNAVLEWRLMMGPVDPEEAKLLSPDSLRARYGISILKNAVHGSSNDFDATACIDKLFAMDSPEIA
;
A
#
# COMPACT_ATOMS: atom_id res chain seq x y z
N MET A 1 41.69 7.96 41.35
CA MET A 1 41.52 9.21 40.58
C MET A 1 41.53 8.88 39.10
N ALA A 2 40.42 9.22 38.43
CA ALA A 2 40.21 9.40 36.99
C ALA A 2 40.68 8.29 36.02
N GLY A 3 39.77 7.38 35.68
CA GLY A 3 39.78 6.65 34.41
C GLY A 3 39.36 7.59 33.27
N LYS A 4 40.20 7.69 32.24
CA LYS A 4 39.98 8.48 31.02
C LYS A 4 38.85 7.82 30.20
N LYS A 5 37.71 8.50 30.05
CA LYS A 5 36.67 8.16 29.06
C LYS A 5 37.31 8.19 27.66
N ARG A 6 37.16 7.10 26.91
CA ARG A 6 37.37 7.08 25.45
C ARG A 6 36.37 8.06 24.85
N GLY A 7 36.85 9.12 24.22
CA GLY A 7 36.02 10.03 23.45
C GLY A 7 35.49 9.29 22.23
N GLU A 8 34.17 9.29 22.07
CA GLU A 8 33.52 9.03 20.79
C GLU A 8 34.10 9.99 19.77
N ILE A 9 34.77 9.45 18.75
CA ILE A 9 35.17 10.23 17.58
C ILE A 9 33.89 10.40 16.77
N GLN A 10 33.20 11.52 16.98
CA GLN A 10 32.11 11.93 16.12
C GLN A 10 32.71 12.29 14.76
N LEU A 11 32.50 11.42 13.77
CA LEU A 11 32.90 11.67 12.37
C LEU A 11 32.02 12.81 11.86
N GLN A 12 32.56 14.03 11.84
CA GLN A 12 31.89 15.21 11.34
C GLN A 12 32.11 15.30 9.82
N ALA A 13 31.03 15.28 9.04
CA ALA A 13 31.11 15.51 7.60
C ALA A 13 31.37 17.01 7.35
N GLU A 14 32.13 17.38 6.31
CA GLU A 14 32.37 18.80 5.99
C GLU A 14 31.08 19.59 5.75
N ALA A 15 30.03 18.91 5.27
CA ALA A 15 28.69 19.46 5.11
C ALA A 15 28.03 19.88 6.43
N ASP A 16 28.42 19.30 7.57
CA ASP A 16 27.89 19.66 8.89
C ASP A 16 28.27 21.09 9.31
N ASN A 17 29.32 21.68 8.72
CA ASN A 17 29.73 23.06 9.01
C ASN A 17 28.98 24.10 8.17
N ILE A 18 28.09 23.68 7.26
CA ILE A 18 27.33 24.56 6.39
C ILE A 18 25.99 24.90 7.06
N VAL A 19 25.84 26.15 7.51
CA VAL A 19 24.67 26.63 8.27
C VAL A 19 23.35 26.41 7.53
N THR A 20 23.33 26.55 6.20
CA THR A 20 22.14 26.31 5.36
C THR A 20 21.72 24.85 5.26
N LEU A 21 22.56 23.89 5.63
CA LEU A 21 22.27 22.45 5.57
C LEU A 21 21.89 21.86 6.93
N GLN A 22 21.81 22.68 8.00
CA GLN A 22 21.50 22.22 9.36
C GLN A 22 20.15 21.49 9.47
N SER A 23 19.14 21.93 8.72
CA SER A 23 17.80 21.32 8.71
C SER A 23 17.77 19.90 8.14
N PHE A 24 18.82 19.51 7.43
CA PHE A 24 18.96 18.23 6.75
C PHE A 24 19.92 17.25 7.45
N ARG A 25 20.53 17.64 8.58
CA ARG A 25 21.32 16.72 9.41
C ARG A 25 20.45 15.53 9.83
N GLU A 26 21.02 14.33 9.74
CA GLU A 26 20.35 13.05 10.00
C GLU A 26 19.14 12.74 9.08
N LYS A 27 18.87 13.58 8.07
CA LYS A 27 17.83 13.40 7.05
C LYS A 27 18.38 13.25 5.63
N CYS A 28 19.68 13.41 5.46
CA CYS A 28 20.37 13.25 4.18
C CYS A 28 20.85 11.81 3.98
N GLU A 29 20.44 11.19 2.88
CA GLU A 29 21.05 9.97 2.36
C GLU A 29 22.03 10.33 1.24
N PRO A 30 23.29 9.84 1.28
CA PRO A 30 24.23 10.09 0.19
C PRO A 30 23.78 9.37 -1.08
N LEU A 31 23.90 10.03 -2.22
CA LEU A 31 23.61 9.47 -3.54
C LEU A 31 24.92 9.32 -4.32
N PHE A 32 25.26 8.09 -4.68
CA PHE A 32 26.43 7.78 -5.50
C PHE A 32 25.99 7.62 -6.95
N LEU A 33 26.53 8.46 -7.83
CA LEU A 33 26.25 8.43 -9.26
C LEU A 33 27.42 7.80 -10.00
N PHE A 34 27.10 6.82 -10.84
CA PHE A 34 28.07 6.15 -11.70
C PHE A 34 27.87 6.67 -13.11
N SER A 35 28.89 7.32 -13.66
CA SER A 35 28.86 7.86 -15.01
C SER A 35 29.89 7.20 -15.92
N LEU A 36 29.48 6.98 -17.16
CA LEU A 36 30.33 6.46 -18.23
C LEU A 36 30.13 7.34 -19.47
N ASN A 37 31.22 7.85 -20.04
CA ASN A 37 31.22 8.76 -21.21
C ASN A 37 30.28 9.98 -21.04
N GLY A 38 30.18 10.51 -19.82
CA GLY A 38 29.35 11.69 -19.53
C GLY A 38 27.85 11.40 -19.35
N LYS A 39 27.42 10.13 -19.41
CA LYS A 39 26.05 9.71 -19.10
C LYS A 39 25.99 9.00 -17.75
N ILE A 40 24.93 9.23 -16.98
CA ILE A 40 24.70 8.53 -15.72
C ILE A 40 24.05 7.18 -16.03
N ILE A 41 24.71 6.10 -15.63
CA ILE A 41 24.30 4.74 -15.96
C ILE A 41 23.77 3.97 -14.74
N ALA A 42 24.08 4.43 -13.52
CA ALA A 42 23.56 3.86 -12.29
C ALA A 42 23.57 4.89 -11.15
N LYS A 43 22.69 4.69 -10.18
CA LYS A 43 22.67 5.41 -8.90
C LYS A 43 22.59 4.42 -7.74
N VAL A 44 23.29 4.70 -6.65
CA VAL A 44 23.17 3.98 -5.38
C VAL A 44 22.81 5.00 -4.31
N GLN A 45 21.68 4.79 -3.64
CA GLN A 45 21.18 5.68 -2.59
C GLN A 45 21.51 5.10 -1.21
N GLY A 46 21.87 5.96 -0.26
CA GLY A 46 22.17 5.59 1.12
C GLY A 46 23.66 5.31 1.36
N ALA A 47 24.05 5.31 2.64
CA ALA A 47 25.44 5.14 3.08
C ALA A 47 25.88 3.65 3.10
N ASN A 48 25.64 2.92 2.02
CA ASN A 48 25.94 1.48 1.92
C ASN A 48 27.28 1.24 1.18
N ALA A 49 28.39 1.37 1.90
CA ALA A 49 29.74 1.18 1.34
C ALA A 49 29.96 -0.20 0.68
N PRO A 50 29.45 -1.32 1.24
CA PRO A 50 29.49 -2.61 0.54
C PRO A 50 28.78 -2.62 -0.82
N LEU A 51 27.58 -2.04 -0.91
CA LEU A 51 26.81 -1.96 -2.15
C LEU A 51 27.51 -1.09 -3.20
N VAL A 52 28.05 0.05 -2.77
CA VAL A 52 28.87 0.92 -3.64
C VAL A 52 30.08 0.15 -4.18
N ASN A 53 30.83 -0.55 -3.32
CA ASN A 53 31.98 -1.34 -3.74
C ASN A 53 31.59 -2.48 -4.70
N LYS A 54 30.50 -3.21 -4.42
CA LYS A 54 29.99 -4.26 -5.32
C LYS A 54 29.65 -3.68 -6.69
N LYS A 55 28.98 -2.52 -6.73
CA LYS A 55 28.61 -1.84 -7.98
C LYS A 55 29.84 -1.37 -8.77
N VAL A 56 30.83 -0.78 -8.09
CA VAL A 56 32.12 -0.41 -8.71
C VAL A 56 32.78 -1.64 -9.35
N ILE A 57 32.91 -2.74 -8.60
CA ILE A 57 33.57 -3.96 -9.07
C ILE A 57 32.84 -4.56 -10.27
N SER A 58 31.50 -4.62 -10.21
CA SER A 58 30.65 -5.09 -11.31
C SER A 58 30.86 -4.27 -12.59
N LEU A 59 30.80 -2.94 -12.50
CA LEU A 59 31.00 -2.05 -13.66
C LEU A 59 32.41 -2.16 -14.26
N ILE A 60 33.44 -2.33 -13.41
CA ILE A 60 34.83 -2.55 -13.88
C ILE A 60 34.95 -3.89 -14.61
N ASN A 61 34.33 -4.95 -14.10
CA ASN A 61 34.36 -6.26 -14.72
C ASN A 61 33.60 -6.29 -16.06
N GLU A 62 32.48 -5.58 -16.16
CA GLU A 62 31.76 -5.38 -17.43
C GLU A 62 32.65 -4.66 -18.46
N GLU A 63 33.32 -3.57 -18.10
CA GLU A 63 34.20 -2.85 -19.03
C GLU A 63 35.40 -3.71 -19.47
N ARG A 64 35.96 -4.54 -18.58
CA ARG A 64 37.02 -5.51 -18.94
C ARG A 64 36.52 -6.51 -19.98
N LYS A 65 35.33 -7.09 -19.79
CA LYS A 65 34.72 -8.02 -20.75
C LYS A 65 34.41 -7.36 -22.10
N ILE A 66 34.06 -6.07 -22.11
CA ILE A 66 33.89 -5.30 -23.35
C ILE A 66 35.23 -5.13 -24.08
N LEU A 67 36.31 -4.85 -23.35
CA LEU A 67 37.66 -4.72 -23.92
C LEU A 67 38.20 -6.06 -24.45
N ASP A 68 37.89 -7.15 -23.77
CA ASP A 68 38.29 -8.51 -24.16
C ASP A 68 37.42 -9.07 -25.31
N GLY A 69 36.41 -8.33 -25.76
CA GLY A 69 35.54 -8.69 -26.89
C GLY A 69 34.47 -9.74 -26.55
N GLU A 70 34.32 -10.10 -25.27
CA GLU A 70 33.35 -11.08 -24.77
C GLU A 70 31.94 -10.48 -24.63
N LEU A 71 31.83 -9.15 -24.54
CA LEU A 71 30.57 -8.44 -24.31
C LEU A 71 30.46 -7.25 -25.28
N ALA A 72 29.38 -7.21 -26.08
CA ALA A 72 29.09 -6.04 -26.89
C ALA A 72 28.72 -4.86 -25.98
N ARG A 73 29.31 -3.68 -26.21
CA ARG A 73 29.08 -2.51 -25.36
C ARG A 73 27.57 -2.22 -25.26
N PRO A 74 26.96 -2.32 -24.06
CA PRO A 74 25.54 -2.04 -23.88
C PRO A 74 25.24 -0.58 -24.21
N GLN A 75 24.09 -0.32 -24.82
CA GLN A 75 23.58 1.04 -24.94
C GLN A 75 22.93 1.43 -23.61
N TYR A 76 23.68 2.12 -22.76
CA TYR A 76 23.14 2.60 -21.49
C TYR A 76 22.23 3.81 -21.73
N SER A 77 20.99 3.72 -21.26
CA SER A 77 20.06 4.85 -21.12
C SER A 77 20.53 5.76 -19.99
N GLU A 78 20.43 7.07 -20.17
CA GLU A 78 20.70 8.00 -19.08
C GLU A 78 19.65 7.84 -17.98
N VAL A 79 20.08 7.56 -16.76
CA VAL A 79 19.18 7.52 -15.61
C VAL A 79 18.78 8.96 -15.29
N PRO A 80 17.48 9.33 -15.37
CA PRO A 80 17.07 10.69 -15.08
C PRO A 80 17.37 11.01 -13.61
N LEU A 81 18.08 12.12 -13.38
CA LEU A 81 18.13 12.78 -12.09
C LEU A 81 16.93 13.72 -12.01
N SER A 82 15.87 13.31 -11.33
CA SER A 82 14.78 14.22 -11.02
C SER A 82 15.22 15.19 -9.91
N ASP A 83 15.74 16.35 -10.31
CA ASP A 83 15.80 17.54 -9.47
C ASP A 83 14.38 18.12 -9.31
N THR A 84 13.51 17.46 -8.56
CA THR A 84 12.19 18.01 -8.18
C THR A 84 12.16 18.44 -6.72
N LEU A 85 13.18 19.19 -6.30
CA LEU A 85 13.09 20.08 -5.15
C LEU A 85 13.63 21.45 -5.57
N GLY A 86 12.72 22.29 -6.07
CA GLY A 86 12.91 23.74 -6.12
C GLY A 86 13.58 24.31 -7.37
N LYS A 87 12.99 24.12 -8.55
CA LYS A 87 13.05 25.14 -9.61
C LYS A 87 11.70 25.30 -10.27
N ASP A 88 11.26 26.55 -10.31
CA ASP A 88 10.07 27.07 -10.97
C ASP A 88 9.73 26.34 -12.28
N VAL A 89 8.76 25.42 -12.25
CA VAL A 89 8.05 24.99 -13.46
C VAL A 89 7.02 26.08 -13.77
N LYS A 90 7.51 27.21 -14.28
CA LYS A 90 6.67 28.16 -14.99
C LYS A 90 6.30 27.54 -16.34
N GLY A 91 5.06 27.05 -16.40
CA GLY A 91 4.24 27.08 -17.61
C GLY A 91 4.58 26.09 -18.71
N SER A 92 4.06 24.88 -18.59
CA SER A 92 3.28 24.21 -19.65
C SER A 92 2.75 22.86 -19.12
N ASN A 93 1.49 22.54 -19.42
CA ASN A 93 0.75 21.31 -19.05
C ASN A 93 0.13 21.23 -17.63
N TYR A 94 -0.41 22.33 -17.12
CA TYR A 94 -1.40 22.28 -16.01
C TYR A 94 -2.85 22.07 -16.49
N GLU A 95 -3.14 22.21 -17.79
CA GLU A 95 -4.53 22.29 -18.27
C GLU A 95 -5.20 20.93 -18.60
N ASN A 96 -4.45 19.82 -18.75
CA ASN A 96 -4.99 18.57 -19.28
C ASN A 96 -5.31 17.44 -18.28
N LEU A 97 -5.06 17.55 -16.96
CA LEU A 97 -5.37 16.42 -16.05
C LEU A 97 -6.86 16.22 -15.81
N GLY A 98 -7.60 17.32 -15.67
CA GLY A 98 -9.04 17.29 -15.62
C GLY A 98 -9.68 16.75 -16.91
N GLU A 99 -8.90 16.64 -18.00
CA GLU A 99 -9.30 16.03 -19.26
C GLU A 99 -8.84 14.58 -19.42
N ILE A 100 -8.20 13.96 -18.41
CA ILE A 100 -7.76 12.56 -18.44
C ILE A 100 -8.46 11.72 -17.36
N TYR A 101 -8.65 12.26 -16.17
CA TYR A 101 -9.23 11.53 -15.04
C TYR A 101 -10.68 11.95 -14.74
N SER A 102 -11.42 11.02 -14.19
CA SER A 102 -12.69 11.25 -13.51
C SER A 102 -12.53 10.84 -12.04
N ILE A 103 -13.21 11.53 -11.14
CA ILE A 103 -13.18 11.17 -9.72
C ILE A 103 -14.52 10.58 -9.35
N VAL A 104 -14.48 9.43 -8.68
CA VAL A 104 -15.65 8.77 -8.12
C VAL A 104 -15.50 8.79 -6.60
N VAL A 105 -16.41 9.47 -5.91
CA VAL A 105 -16.47 9.50 -4.45
C VAL A 105 -17.58 8.57 -3.98
N ILE A 106 -17.23 7.44 -3.37
CA ILE A 106 -18.20 6.53 -2.74
C ILE A 106 -18.58 7.10 -1.38
N LYS A 107 -19.88 7.26 -1.16
CA LYS A 107 -20.46 7.89 0.03
C LYS A 107 -20.31 7.00 1.28
N PRO A 108 -20.29 7.58 2.49
CA PRO A 108 -20.08 6.81 3.73
C PRO A 108 -21.08 5.70 3.99
N ASP A 109 -22.36 5.87 3.63
CA ASP A 109 -23.40 4.85 3.74
C ASP A 109 -23.06 3.58 2.95
N ALA A 110 -22.54 3.75 1.72
CA ALA A 110 -22.15 2.66 0.84
C ALA A 110 -20.89 1.93 1.34
N VAL A 111 -19.95 2.68 1.91
CA VAL A 111 -18.74 2.16 2.57
C VAL A 111 -19.13 1.35 3.81
N ASN A 112 -19.98 1.91 4.66
CA ASN A 112 -20.53 1.27 5.85
C ASN A 112 -21.32 0.00 5.50
N SER A 113 -22.05 0.03 4.38
CA SER A 113 -22.79 -1.12 3.83
C SER A 113 -21.91 -2.16 3.14
N ARG A 114 -20.56 -2.00 3.17
CA ARG A 114 -19.57 -2.86 2.52
C ARG A 114 -19.78 -3.06 1.01
N LYS A 115 -20.37 -2.08 0.34
CA LYS A 115 -20.65 -2.13 -1.11
C LYS A 115 -19.45 -1.73 -1.97
N THR A 116 -18.41 -1.17 -1.37
CA THR A 116 -17.20 -0.67 -2.06
C THR A 116 -16.58 -1.68 -3.04
N PRO A 117 -16.35 -2.97 -2.69
CA PRO A 117 -15.76 -3.92 -3.64
C PRO A 117 -16.67 -4.21 -4.85
N GLN A 118 -18.00 -4.24 -4.64
CA GLN A 118 -18.96 -4.43 -5.72
C GLN A 118 -18.95 -3.25 -6.70
N ILE A 119 -18.84 -2.03 -6.18
CA ILE A 119 -18.74 -0.80 -6.99
C ILE A 119 -17.45 -0.80 -7.81
N LYS A 120 -16.31 -1.10 -7.18
CA LYS A 120 -15.00 -1.21 -7.87
C LYS A 120 -15.03 -2.25 -8.98
N LYS A 121 -15.57 -3.44 -8.71
CA LYS A 121 -15.70 -4.51 -9.71
C LYS A 121 -16.55 -4.09 -10.91
N LYS A 122 -17.63 -3.35 -10.66
CA LYS A 122 -18.50 -2.83 -11.73
C LYS A 122 -17.79 -1.78 -12.59
N LEU A 123 -17.05 -0.85 -11.98
CA LEU A 123 -16.22 0.13 -12.71
C LEU A 123 -15.19 -0.56 -13.61
N ILE A 124 -14.47 -1.55 -13.09
CA ILE A 124 -13.48 -2.33 -13.86
C ILE A 124 -14.17 -3.09 -15.00
N SER A 125 -15.31 -3.74 -14.74
CA SER A 125 -16.07 -4.46 -15.78
C SER A 125 -16.63 -3.56 -16.88
N ALA A 126 -16.76 -2.26 -16.61
CA ALA A 126 -17.19 -1.25 -17.58
C ALA A 126 -16.03 -0.66 -18.40
N GLY A 127 -14.79 -1.14 -18.19
CA GLY A 127 -13.61 -0.70 -18.92
C GLY A 127 -12.93 0.55 -18.34
N TYR A 128 -13.20 0.90 -17.08
CA TYR A 128 -12.46 1.94 -16.37
C TYR A 128 -11.30 1.35 -15.57
N VAL A 129 -10.18 2.06 -15.55
CA VAL A 129 -9.00 1.71 -14.75
C VAL A 129 -8.97 2.60 -13.51
N ILE A 130 -8.87 1.99 -12.32
CA ILE A 130 -8.69 2.72 -11.06
C ILE A 130 -7.20 2.97 -10.88
N GLU A 131 -6.79 4.23 -11.02
CA GLU A 131 -5.38 4.66 -11.04
C GLU A 131 -4.87 5.01 -9.64
N ALA A 132 -5.76 5.48 -8.77
CA ALA A 132 -5.46 5.75 -7.36
C ALA A 132 -6.74 5.64 -6.51
N GLU A 133 -6.56 5.35 -5.22
CA GLU A 133 -7.63 5.37 -4.24
C GLU A 133 -7.17 5.96 -2.92
N GLU A 134 -8.07 6.69 -2.26
CA GLU A 134 -7.84 7.23 -0.92
C GLU A 134 -9.11 7.11 -0.07
N LYS A 135 -8.92 6.83 1.22
CA LYS A 135 -9.99 6.77 2.22
C LYS A 135 -9.96 8.05 3.05
N LYS A 136 -11.07 8.76 3.10
CA LYS A 136 -11.11 10.08 3.74
C LYS A 136 -12.43 10.31 4.47
N MET A 137 -12.34 10.83 5.69
CA MET A 137 -13.45 11.51 6.35
C MET A 137 -13.39 12.98 5.94
N PHE A 138 -14.43 13.45 5.27
CA PHE A 138 -14.50 14.84 4.83
C PHE A 138 -14.85 15.76 6.01
N THR A 139 -14.26 16.96 6.02
CA THR A 139 -14.73 18.05 6.87
C THR A 139 -15.85 18.82 6.18
N GLU A 140 -16.67 19.55 6.94
CA GLU A 140 -17.73 20.38 6.34
C GLU A 140 -17.18 21.39 5.31
N GLU A 141 -16.00 21.95 5.58
CA GLU A 141 -15.34 22.88 4.66
C GLU A 141 -14.91 22.18 3.38
N GLU A 142 -14.35 20.98 3.47
CA GLU A 142 -13.97 20.18 2.30
C GLU A 142 -15.21 19.83 1.45
N VAL A 143 -16.32 19.39 2.07
CA VAL A 143 -17.56 19.07 1.33
C VAL A 143 -18.10 20.31 0.60
N LYS A 144 -18.18 21.46 1.29
CA LYS A 144 -18.64 22.73 0.70
C LYS A 144 -17.72 23.21 -0.42
N ASN A 145 -16.42 22.91 -0.32
CA ASN A 145 -15.40 23.35 -1.27
C ASN A 145 -15.34 22.49 -2.54
N PHE A 146 -15.59 21.18 -2.41
CA PHE A 146 -15.50 20.22 -3.51
C PHE A 146 -16.85 19.94 -4.18
N PHE A 147 -17.95 19.97 -3.42
CA PHE A 147 -19.32 19.74 -3.91
C PHE A 147 -20.12 21.05 -3.96
N SER A 148 -19.46 22.17 -4.22
CA SER A 148 -20.09 23.50 -4.19
C SER A 148 -21.26 23.67 -5.16
N GLN A 149 -21.33 22.83 -6.21
CA GLN A 149 -22.42 22.84 -7.19
C GLN A 149 -23.72 22.25 -6.63
N MET A 150 -23.60 21.36 -5.65
CA MET A 150 -24.74 20.79 -4.94
C MET A 150 -25.24 21.71 -3.82
N ALA A 151 -24.52 22.80 -3.51
CA ALA A 151 -24.91 23.74 -2.46
C ALA A 151 -26.24 24.47 -2.75
N GLU A 152 -26.69 24.49 -4.00
CA GLU A 152 -27.99 25.04 -4.40
C GLU A 152 -29.14 24.02 -4.30
N GLU A 153 -28.86 22.75 -4.01
CA GLU A 153 -29.88 21.71 -3.86
C GLU A 153 -30.54 21.76 -2.46
N PRO A 154 -31.86 21.53 -2.36
CA PRO A 154 -32.58 21.61 -1.09
C PRO A 154 -32.11 20.58 -0.05
N ASP A 155 -31.52 19.47 -0.51
CA ASP A 155 -31.10 18.34 0.33
C ASP A 155 -29.59 18.41 0.68
N PHE A 156 -28.91 19.53 0.38
CA PHE A 156 -27.47 19.66 0.59
C PHE A 156 -27.06 19.54 2.07
N GLU A 157 -27.89 19.99 3.01
CA GLU A 157 -27.61 19.85 4.45
C GLU A 157 -27.64 18.37 4.88
N GLU A 158 -28.55 17.57 4.31
CA GLU A 158 -28.59 16.12 4.55
C GLU A 158 -27.37 15.44 3.92
N PHE A 159 -26.98 15.85 2.71
CA PHE A 159 -25.76 15.38 2.05
C PHE A 159 -24.49 15.75 2.83
N LEU A 160 -24.41 16.97 3.38
CA LEU A 160 -23.29 17.44 4.20
C LEU A 160 -23.16 16.60 5.47
N SER A 161 -24.29 16.37 6.16
CA SER A 161 -24.35 15.49 7.32
C SER A 161 -23.90 14.07 6.97
N LEU A 162 -24.36 13.53 5.84
CA LEU A 162 -23.97 12.20 5.37
C LEU A 162 -22.48 12.10 5.07
N MET A 163 -21.91 13.03 4.30
CA MET A 163 -20.51 13.00 3.87
C MET A 163 -19.50 13.23 5.01
N THR A 164 -19.94 13.89 6.09
CA THR A 164 -19.14 14.10 7.31
C THR A 164 -19.36 13.02 8.37
N SER A 165 -20.41 12.20 8.23
CA SER A 165 -20.76 11.16 9.20
C SER A 165 -19.80 9.96 9.23
N GLY A 166 -19.01 9.76 8.18
CA GLY A 166 -18.20 8.55 8.07
C GLY A 166 -17.14 8.60 6.97
N LEU A 167 -16.53 7.44 6.74
CA LEU A 167 -15.43 7.29 5.80
C LEU A 167 -15.97 7.22 4.36
N SER A 168 -15.51 8.13 3.51
CA SER A 168 -15.72 8.08 2.06
C SER A 168 -14.52 7.47 1.36
N TYR A 169 -14.74 6.87 0.19
CA TYR A 169 -13.66 6.40 -0.69
C TYR A 169 -13.58 7.31 -1.92
N ILE A 170 -12.42 7.90 -2.17
CA ILE A 170 -12.13 8.69 -3.35
C ILE A 170 -11.37 7.79 -4.32
N LEU A 171 -11.92 7.58 -5.52
CA LEU A 171 -11.30 6.81 -6.58
C LEU A 171 -10.96 7.74 -7.74
N VAL A 172 -9.71 7.68 -8.21
CA VAL A 172 -9.29 8.32 -9.45
C VAL A 172 -9.38 7.27 -10.55
N VAL A 173 -10.25 7.50 -11.53
CA VAL A 173 -10.50 6.58 -12.64
C VAL A 173 -10.13 7.21 -13.98
N SER A 174 -9.56 6.39 -14.86
CA SER A 174 -9.29 6.74 -16.26
C SER A 174 -10.09 5.81 -17.18
N VAL A 175 -10.35 6.25 -18.42
CA VAL A 175 -10.96 5.39 -19.45
C VAL A 175 -9.88 4.43 -19.93
N GLY A 176 -10.11 3.12 -19.81
CA GLY A 176 -9.22 2.12 -20.37
C GLY A 176 -9.19 2.24 -21.89
N THR A 177 -8.09 2.77 -22.41
CA THR A 177 -7.67 2.49 -23.79
C THR A 177 -6.75 1.29 -23.72
N GLU A 178 -7.16 0.16 -24.30
CA GLU A 178 -6.17 -0.71 -24.93
C GLU A 178 -5.33 0.20 -25.84
N ASP A 179 -4.00 0.13 -25.71
CA ASP A 179 -2.99 1.07 -26.26
C ASP A 179 -2.61 2.28 -25.37
N LYS A 180 -1.97 1.99 -24.23
CA LYS A 180 -0.96 2.89 -23.61
C LYS A 180 0.48 2.46 -23.94
N TYR A 181 0.71 1.90 -25.13
CA TYR A 181 2.04 1.90 -25.75
C TYR A 181 2.03 2.99 -26.82
N SER A 182 2.78 4.08 -26.58
CA SER A 182 3.16 5.18 -27.52
C SER A 182 2.91 6.59 -26.97
N LEU A 183 3.30 6.86 -25.71
CA LEU A 183 3.40 8.24 -25.20
C LEU A 183 4.84 8.69 -24.94
N GLU A 184 5.82 7.97 -25.50
CA GLU A 184 7.25 8.33 -25.44
C GLU A 184 7.81 8.91 -26.75
N GLU A 185 7.11 8.87 -27.89
CA GLU A 185 7.70 9.31 -29.18
C GLU A 185 7.36 10.75 -29.63
N ILE A 186 6.50 11.50 -28.93
CA ILE A 186 6.09 12.84 -29.42
C ILE A 186 7.02 13.98 -28.93
N THR A 187 8.00 13.73 -28.06
CA THR A 187 8.91 14.79 -27.58
C THR A 187 10.26 14.86 -28.29
N SER A 188 10.47 14.10 -29.36
CA SER A 188 11.71 14.19 -30.13
C SER A 188 11.52 14.13 -31.63
N GLN A 189 10.86 15.15 -32.20
CA GLN A 189 11.18 15.68 -33.54
C GLN A 189 10.35 16.94 -33.85
N THR A 190 10.92 18.12 -33.60
CA THR A 190 10.52 19.33 -34.32
C THR A 190 11.76 20.05 -34.80
N THR A 191 12.30 19.58 -35.93
CA THR A 191 13.16 20.41 -36.78
C THR A 191 13.08 19.92 -38.23
N ILE A 192 12.80 20.86 -39.12
CA ILE A 192 13.03 20.88 -40.58
C ILE A 192 11.80 20.59 -41.48
N GLU A 193 11.18 21.70 -41.86
CA GLU A 193 10.78 22.14 -43.22
C GLU A 193 10.13 21.18 -44.25
N ALA A 194 8.91 21.57 -44.61
CA ALA A 194 8.17 21.45 -45.88
C ALA A 194 8.84 20.79 -47.11
N LYS A 195 8.14 19.80 -47.71
CA LYS A 195 7.71 19.85 -49.14
C LYS A 195 6.68 18.77 -49.50
N GLU A 196 5.76 19.17 -50.36
CA GLU A 196 4.67 18.40 -50.99
C GLU A 196 5.15 17.19 -51.82
N SER A 197 4.36 16.11 -51.84
CA SER A 197 3.58 15.62 -53.01
C SER A 197 3.42 14.09 -53.09
N SER A 198 2.25 13.71 -53.63
CA SER A 198 1.81 12.45 -54.27
C SER A 198 1.37 11.24 -53.42
N ASP A 199 0.04 11.04 -53.40
CA ASP A 199 -0.74 9.81 -53.63
C ASP A 199 -0.07 8.43 -53.46
N SER A 200 -0.54 7.63 -52.50
CA SER A 200 -1.64 6.67 -52.72
C SER A 200 -1.77 5.64 -51.58
N GLN A 201 -3.01 5.49 -51.12
CA GLN A 201 -3.67 4.28 -50.57
C GLN A 201 -2.97 3.47 -49.47
N ASN A 202 -3.49 3.61 -48.23
CA ASN A 202 -3.96 2.46 -47.44
C ASN A 202 -4.88 2.93 -46.30
N GLU A 203 -5.89 2.12 -46.02
CA GLU A 203 -6.94 2.31 -45.01
C GLU A 203 -6.33 2.63 -43.63
N SER A 204 -6.74 3.76 -43.03
CA SER A 204 -6.31 4.15 -41.68
C SER A 204 -7.42 3.88 -40.66
N GLU A 205 -7.08 3.05 -39.68
CA GLU A 205 -7.70 3.00 -38.37
C GLU A 205 -7.65 4.40 -37.74
N ALA A 206 -8.81 4.96 -37.43
CA ALA A 206 -8.93 6.29 -36.88
C ALA A 206 -8.57 6.29 -35.38
N GLN A 207 -7.57 7.08 -35.00
CA GLN A 207 -7.30 7.45 -33.60
C GLN A 207 -8.55 8.10 -32.96
N PRO A 208 -8.86 7.82 -31.68
CA PRO A 208 -9.99 8.45 -31.03
C PRO A 208 -9.71 9.95 -30.77
N THR A 209 -10.63 10.80 -31.21
CA THR A 209 -10.53 12.26 -31.03
C THR A 209 -10.86 12.68 -29.58
N PRO A 210 -10.44 13.86 -29.11
CA PRO A 210 -10.83 14.41 -27.80
C PRO A 210 -12.35 14.47 -27.58
N GLU A 211 -13.12 14.56 -28.66
CA GLU A 211 -14.59 14.48 -28.63
C GLU A 211 -15.12 13.08 -28.26
N MET A 212 -14.42 12.00 -28.65
CA MET A 212 -14.76 10.62 -28.28
C MET A 212 -14.48 10.32 -26.80
N ILE A 213 -13.44 10.93 -26.23
CA ILE A 213 -13.12 10.86 -24.79
C ILE A 213 -14.18 11.62 -23.98
N LYS A 214 -14.62 12.80 -24.47
CA LYS A 214 -15.71 13.57 -23.87
C LYS A 214 -17.04 12.81 -23.90
N GLN A 215 -17.38 12.14 -25.01
CA GLN A 215 -18.60 11.31 -25.11
C GLN A 215 -18.60 10.11 -24.15
N LYS A 216 -17.46 9.45 -23.93
CA LYS A 216 -17.36 8.37 -22.93
C LYS A 216 -17.38 8.89 -21.49
N ARG A 217 -16.98 10.13 -21.20
CA ARG A 217 -17.12 10.76 -19.87
C ARG A 217 -18.57 11.00 -19.47
N ASP A 218 -19.35 11.55 -20.39
CA ASP A 218 -20.78 11.74 -20.18
C ASP A 218 -21.49 10.38 -19.93
N SER A 219 -20.92 9.29 -20.47
CA SER A 219 -21.40 7.92 -20.26
C SER A 219 -21.10 7.31 -18.88
N LEU A 220 -20.16 7.84 -18.08
CA LEU A 220 -19.87 7.27 -16.74
C LEU A 220 -20.99 7.57 -15.75
N ARG A 221 -21.47 8.82 -15.73
CA ARG A 221 -22.61 9.22 -14.89
C ARG A 221 -23.87 8.48 -15.33
N GLU A 222 -24.11 8.43 -16.64
CA GLU A 222 -25.24 7.70 -17.23
C GLU A 222 -25.17 6.18 -16.94
N TYR A 223 -23.98 5.58 -16.98
CA TYR A 223 -23.76 4.17 -16.62
C TYR A 223 -24.07 3.91 -15.13
N LEU A 224 -23.62 4.78 -14.23
CA LEU A 224 -23.88 4.65 -12.80
C LEU A 224 -25.36 4.82 -12.46
N GLU A 225 -26.06 5.69 -13.18
CA GLU A 225 -27.51 5.86 -13.11
C GLU A 225 -28.25 4.62 -13.64
N GLN A 226 -27.86 4.08 -14.81
CA GLN A 226 -28.43 2.86 -15.38
C GLN A 226 -28.21 1.61 -14.51
N GLN A 227 -27.14 1.58 -13.72
CA GLN A 227 -26.83 0.46 -12.82
C GLN A 227 -27.43 0.64 -11.40
N HIS A 228 -28.20 1.71 -11.14
CA HIS A 228 -28.76 2.07 -9.83
C HIS A 228 -27.70 2.24 -8.71
N ILE A 229 -26.49 2.70 -9.06
CA ILE A 229 -25.38 2.88 -8.11
C ILE A 229 -25.14 4.37 -7.81
N SER A 230 -25.68 5.29 -8.60
CA SER A 230 -25.58 6.75 -8.37
C SER A 230 -26.03 7.18 -6.97
N GLN A 231 -26.92 6.42 -6.31
CA GLN A 231 -27.27 6.66 -4.91
C GLN A 231 -26.07 6.51 -3.95
N PHE A 232 -25.11 5.63 -4.27
CA PHE A 232 -23.97 5.23 -3.43
C PHE A 232 -22.64 5.91 -3.79
N CYS A 233 -22.55 6.59 -4.94
CA CYS A 233 -21.33 7.27 -5.36
C CYS A 233 -21.63 8.55 -6.15
N GLU A 234 -20.82 9.57 -5.93
CA GLU A 234 -20.84 10.83 -6.65
C GLU A 234 -19.68 10.90 -7.64
N THR A 235 -19.90 11.48 -8.82
CA THR A 235 -18.84 11.63 -9.83
C THR A 235 -18.51 13.09 -10.08
N GLU A 236 -17.24 13.45 -9.93
CA GLU A 236 -16.75 14.77 -10.28
C GLU A 236 -16.01 14.68 -11.62
N ASN A 237 -16.57 15.35 -12.63
CA ASN A 237 -16.07 15.32 -14.02
C ASN A 237 -15.62 16.70 -14.52
N ILE A 238 -15.68 17.73 -13.67
CA ILE A 238 -15.34 19.10 -14.08
C ILE A 238 -13.84 19.28 -13.98
N PRO A 239 -13.13 19.57 -15.09
CA PRO A 239 -11.67 19.54 -15.13
C PRO A 239 -10.98 20.37 -14.04
N GLY A 240 -11.53 21.54 -13.72
CA GLY A 240 -11.01 22.42 -12.66
C GLY A 240 -11.17 21.82 -11.25
N ASN A 241 -12.31 21.19 -10.97
CA ASN A 241 -12.56 20.53 -9.68
C ASN A 241 -11.74 19.25 -9.57
N VAL A 242 -11.66 18.46 -10.65
CA VAL A 242 -10.82 17.26 -10.73
C VAL A 242 -9.36 17.61 -10.45
N THR A 243 -8.83 18.65 -11.09
CA THR A 243 -7.45 19.10 -10.84
C THR A 243 -7.24 19.49 -9.38
N LYS A 244 -8.19 20.22 -8.79
CA LYS A 244 -8.13 20.62 -7.37
C LYS A 244 -8.21 19.42 -6.42
N PHE A 245 -9.04 18.43 -6.70
CA PHE A 245 -9.09 17.18 -5.95
C PHE A 245 -7.76 16.42 -6.05
N LEU A 246 -7.22 16.29 -7.27
CA LEU A 246 -5.93 15.64 -7.50
C LEU A 246 -4.82 16.37 -6.73
N ASP A 247 -4.75 17.70 -6.79
CA ASP A 247 -3.73 18.46 -6.06
C ASP A 247 -3.89 18.37 -4.53
N THR A 248 -5.12 18.23 -4.03
CA THR A 248 -5.39 18.20 -2.59
C THR A 248 -5.18 16.83 -1.98
N PHE A 249 -5.63 15.77 -2.65
CA PHE A 249 -5.68 14.40 -2.13
C PHE A 249 -4.60 13.51 -2.75
N PHE A 250 -4.22 13.78 -4.00
CA PHE A 250 -3.24 12.99 -4.76
C PHE A 250 -2.12 13.85 -5.36
N PRO A 251 -1.42 14.71 -4.58
CA PRO A 251 -0.43 15.65 -5.10
C PRO A 251 0.70 14.97 -5.89
N ASN A 252 0.97 13.70 -5.56
CA ASN A 252 2.01 12.89 -6.17
C ASN A 252 1.50 11.97 -7.28
N ILE A 253 0.26 12.12 -7.78
CA ILE A 253 -0.28 11.18 -8.78
C ILE A 253 0.59 11.11 -10.06
N ARG A 254 1.27 12.20 -10.40
CA ARG A 254 2.24 12.25 -11.51
C ARG A 254 3.55 11.50 -11.17
N GLU A 255 4.04 11.59 -9.93
CA GLU A 255 5.21 10.86 -9.46
C GLU A 255 4.92 9.36 -9.32
N MET A 256 3.70 9.00 -8.94
CA MET A 256 3.20 7.61 -8.91
C MET A 256 3.05 7.01 -10.32
N GLN A 257 2.88 7.83 -11.35
CA GLN A 257 2.89 7.39 -12.75
C GLN A 257 4.30 7.26 -13.33
N ALA A 258 5.25 8.06 -12.84
CA ALA A 258 6.66 7.96 -13.21
C ALA A 258 7.39 6.84 -12.44
N ILE A 259 6.95 6.52 -11.22
CA ILE A 259 7.49 5.47 -10.34
C ILE A 259 6.39 4.42 -10.16
N LYS A 260 6.39 3.39 -11.01
CA LYS A 260 5.43 2.28 -10.91
C LYS A 260 5.78 1.39 -9.70
N LEU A 261 5.39 1.85 -8.51
CA LEU A 261 5.47 1.04 -7.29
C LEU A 261 4.54 -0.16 -7.44
N GLN A 262 5.12 -1.35 -7.43
CA GLN A 262 4.39 -2.61 -7.56
C GLN A 262 4.54 -3.41 -6.26
N ARG A 263 3.45 -4.06 -5.88
CA ARG A 263 3.45 -5.09 -4.85
C ARG A 263 3.61 -6.45 -5.52
N THR A 264 4.44 -7.30 -4.94
CA THR A 264 4.59 -8.68 -5.39
C THR A 264 4.63 -9.61 -4.19
N LEU A 265 4.07 -10.82 -4.33
CA LEU A 265 4.23 -11.85 -3.33
C LEU A 265 5.62 -12.47 -3.52
N ALA A 266 6.33 -12.65 -2.41
CA ALA A 266 7.51 -13.50 -2.36
C ALA A 266 7.27 -14.59 -1.31
N LEU A 267 7.77 -15.80 -1.58
CA LEU A 267 7.68 -16.89 -0.62
C LEU A 267 9.02 -17.60 -0.51
N LEU A 268 9.44 -17.86 0.73
CA LEU A 268 10.57 -18.71 1.07
C LEU A 268 10.01 -20.08 1.43
N LYS A 269 10.45 -21.11 0.70
CA LYS A 269 10.05 -22.50 0.94
C LYS A 269 10.66 -23.04 2.26
N PRO A 270 10.12 -24.13 2.83
CA PRO A 270 10.42 -24.55 4.20
C PRO A 270 11.92 -24.70 4.54
N ASP A 271 12.71 -25.36 3.70
CA ASP A 271 14.13 -25.59 4.00
C ASP A 271 14.92 -24.29 4.07
N LEU A 272 14.68 -23.40 3.10
CA LEU A 272 15.35 -22.11 3.04
C LEU A 272 15.01 -21.24 4.26
N LEU A 273 13.77 -21.32 4.74
CA LEU A 273 13.34 -20.59 5.93
C LEU A 273 14.13 -21.02 7.17
N HIS A 274 14.39 -22.33 7.33
CA HIS A 274 15.08 -22.84 8.51
C HIS A 274 16.58 -22.52 8.51
N GLU A 275 17.22 -22.48 7.34
CA GLU A 275 18.68 -22.39 7.25
C GLU A 275 19.20 -20.97 6.99
N ARG A 276 18.56 -20.21 6.08
CA ARG A 276 19.14 -18.96 5.53
C ARG A 276 18.13 -17.81 5.38
N LYS A 277 17.09 -17.78 6.23
CA LYS A 277 16.10 -16.69 6.27
C LYS A 277 16.74 -15.30 6.29
N ASP A 278 17.66 -15.07 7.23
CA ASP A 278 18.23 -13.74 7.44
C ASP A 278 19.06 -13.27 6.22
N ASP A 279 19.72 -14.19 5.53
CA ASP A 279 20.46 -13.88 4.30
C ASP A 279 19.51 -13.39 3.20
N VAL A 280 18.39 -14.07 3.00
CA VAL A 280 17.37 -13.67 2.02
C VAL A 280 16.77 -12.31 2.39
N LEU A 281 16.40 -12.09 3.66
CA LEU A 281 15.85 -10.81 4.11
C LEU A 281 16.86 -9.66 3.92
N ASN A 282 18.14 -9.91 4.20
CA ASN A 282 19.21 -8.94 3.97
C ASN A 282 19.35 -8.63 2.47
N ILE A 283 19.27 -9.63 1.59
CA ILE A 283 19.29 -9.41 0.14
C ILE A 283 18.09 -8.56 -0.29
N ILE A 284 16.87 -8.92 0.13
CA ILE A 284 15.64 -8.17 -0.20
C ILE A 284 15.79 -6.70 0.19
N ASN A 285 16.28 -6.42 1.40
CA ASN A 285 16.51 -5.05 1.88
C ASN A 285 17.63 -4.33 1.09
N ASN A 286 18.74 -5.02 0.80
CA ASN A 286 19.87 -4.45 0.05
C ASN A 286 19.53 -4.13 -1.42
N GLU A 287 18.61 -4.90 -2.02
CA GLU A 287 18.13 -4.72 -3.39
C GLU A 287 17.01 -3.64 -3.47
N GLY A 288 16.68 -3.00 -2.35
CA GLY A 288 15.80 -1.84 -2.26
C GLY A 288 14.31 -2.19 -2.18
N PHE A 289 13.95 -3.43 -1.85
CA PHE A 289 12.56 -3.77 -1.55
C PHE A 289 12.19 -3.34 -0.14
N LYS A 290 10.97 -2.81 0.00
CA LYS A 290 10.33 -2.62 1.30
C LYS A 290 9.41 -3.80 1.58
N ILE A 291 9.64 -4.51 2.69
CA ILE A 291 8.72 -5.55 3.16
C ILE A 291 7.52 -4.87 3.81
N LEU A 292 6.34 -4.99 3.20
CA LEU A 292 5.10 -4.42 3.73
C LEU A 292 4.46 -5.34 4.77
N MET A 293 4.44 -6.65 4.48
CA MET A 293 3.81 -7.67 5.31
C MET A 293 4.66 -8.94 5.25
N GLN A 294 4.66 -9.69 6.34
CA GLN A 294 5.28 -11.02 6.40
C GLN A 294 4.47 -11.95 7.30
N ARG A 295 4.41 -13.23 6.97
CA ARG A 295 3.80 -14.28 7.80
C ARG A 295 4.49 -15.62 7.56
N GLU A 296 4.74 -16.36 8.62
CA GLU A 296 5.08 -17.78 8.56
C GLU A 296 3.80 -18.61 8.69
N LEU A 297 3.56 -19.52 7.75
CA LEU A 297 2.49 -20.51 7.84
C LEU A 297 2.87 -21.82 7.18
N VAL A 298 2.31 -22.91 7.68
CA VAL A 298 2.30 -24.20 6.97
C VAL A 298 1.20 -24.13 5.92
N LEU A 299 1.55 -24.36 4.66
CA LEU A 299 0.61 -24.28 3.54
C LEU A 299 -0.35 -25.49 3.57
N SER A 300 -1.59 -25.27 3.16
CA SER A 300 -2.52 -26.36 2.82
C SER A 300 -2.10 -27.06 1.52
N GLU A 301 -2.64 -28.25 1.27
CA GLU A 301 -2.38 -28.96 0.02
C GLU A 301 -2.91 -28.17 -1.19
N GLU A 302 -4.05 -27.50 -1.04
CA GLU A 302 -4.62 -26.62 -2.07
C GLU A 302 -3.75 -25.39 -2.32
N GLU A 303 -3.27 -24.73 -1.26
CA GLU A 303 -2.38 -23.57 -1.35
C GLU A 303 -1.04 -23.94 -2.02
N ALA A 304 -0.47 -25.10 -1.65
CA ALA A 304 0.76 -25.61 -2.24
C ALA A 304 0.60 -25.89 -3.74
N LYS A 305 -0.51 -26.51 -4.15
CA LYS A 305 -0.81 -26.77 -5.57
C LYS A 305 -0.97 -25.48 -6.36
N ALA A 306 -1.68 -24.49 -5.83
CA ALA A 306 -1.87 -23.20 -6.49
C ALA A 306 -0.54 -22.47 -6.74
N LEU A 307 0.38 -22.49 -5.77
CA LEU A 307 1.69 -21.85 -5.87
C LEU A 307 2.69 -22.64 -6.74
N CYS A 308 2.46 -23.93 -6.95
CA CYS A 308 3.34 -24.83 -7.70
C CYS A 308 2.77 -25.22 -9.08
N GLU A 309 1.72 -24.55 -9.56
CA GLU A 309 1.05 -24.87 -10.83
C GLU A 309 2.04 -24.94 -12.01
N GLU A 310 3.10 -24.12 -12.01
CA GLU A 310 4.13 -24.12 -13.06
C GLU A 310 4.97 -25.41 -13.14
N TYR A 311 4.91 -26.26 -12.12
CA TYR A 311 5.60 -27.54 -12.04
C TYR A 311 4.68 -28.74 -12.29
N GLU A 312 3.40 -28.55 -12.62
CA GLU A 312 2.42 -29.65 -12.71
C GLU A 312 2.83 -30.78 -13.68
N ASN A 313 3.60 -30.44 -14.72
CA ASN A 313 4.09 -31.40 -15.72
C ASN A 313 5.48 -31.99 -15.41
N GLU A 314 6.08 -31.65 -14.26
CA GLU A 314 7.42 -32.09 -13.89
C GLU A 314 7.37 -33.41 -13.09
N ASP A 315 8.33 -34.32 -13.32
CA ASP A 315 8.34 -35.66 -12.71
C ASP A 315 8.43 -35.64 -11.16
N TYR A 316 8.88 -34.52 -10.58
CA TYR A 316 9.01 -34.31 -9.15
C TYR A 316 7.82 -33.56 -8.51
N TYR A 317 6.79 -33.20 -9.26
CA TYR A 317 5.62 -32.47 -8.75
C TYR A 317 4.92 -33.17 -7.58
N GLU A 318 4.76 -34.50 -7.69
CA GLU A 318 4.18 -35.34 -6.64
C GLU A 318 5.00 -35.34 -5.33
N LYS A 319 6.30 -35.01 -5.41
CA LYS A 319 7.17 -34.83 -4.23
C LYS A 319 7.21 -33.39 -3.74
N LEU A 320 6.98 -32.43 -4.63
CA LEU A 320 6.97 -31.00 -4.35
C LEU A 320 5.83 -30.61 -3.40
N ILE A 321 4.62 -31.16 -3.60
CA ILE A 321 3.47 -30.82 -2.75
C ILE A 321 3.67 -31.28 -1.29
N PRO A 322 4.08 -32.54 -1.00
CA PRO A 322 4.47 -32.94 0.35
C PRO A 322 5.60 -32.10 0.93
N TYR A 323 6.57 -31.68 0.11
CA TYR A 323 7.65 -30.79 0.53
C TYR A 323 7.12 -29.43 1.01
N MET A 324 6.28 -28.77 0.20
CA MET A 324 5.70 -27.46 0.52
C MET A 324 4.80 -27.47 1.77
N THR A 325 4.21 -28.61 2.09
CA THR A 325 3.31 -28.80 3.25
C THR A 325 4.01 -29.38 4.48
N SER A 326 5.30 -29.73 4.38
CA SER A 326 6.07 -30.38 5.45
C SER A 326 6.42 -29.45 6.61
N GLY A 327 6.45 -28.14 6.36
CA GLY A 327 6.91 -27.14 7.31
C GLY A 327 6.42 -25.73 6.98
N PRO A 328 6.73 -24.76 7.86
CA PRO A 328 6.33 -23.38 7.63
C PRO A 328 7.08 -22.78 6.44
N SER A 329 6.35 -22.07 5.59
CA SER A 329 6.90 -21.17 4.58
C SER A 329 6.76 -19.72 5.04
N LEU A 330 7.73 -18.86 4.69
CA LEU A 330 7.64 -17.43 4.96
C LEU A 330 7.12 -16.72 3.73
N ILE A 331 5.93 -16.15 3.84
CA ILE A 331 5.30 -15.34 2.81
C ILE A 331 5.55 -13.87 3.12
N LEU A 332 5.99 -13.13 2.11
CA LEU A 332 6.34 -11.72 2.16
C LEU A 332 5.54 -10.96 1.10
N VAL A 333 5.12 -9.75 1.43
CA VAL A 333 4.63 -8.77 0.45
C VAL A 333 5.69 -7.70 0.28
N LEU A 334 6.29 -7.68 -0.91
CA LEU A 334 7.38 -6.77 -1.24
C LEU A 334 6.84 -5.58 -2.03
N LEU A 335 7.34 -4.38 -1.73
CA LEU A 335 7.04 -3.15 -2.45
C LEU A 335 8.33 -2.56 -3.03
N ARG A 336 8.33 -2.32 -4.34
CA ARG A 336 9.43 -1.64 -5.05
C ARG A 336 8.93 -1.09 -6.38
N GLU A 337 9.64 -0.12 -6.93
CA GLU A 337 9.48 0.29 -8.33
C GLU A 337 9.82 -0.88 -9.27
N ASN A 338 8.89 -1.21 -10.19
CA ASN A 338 8.98 -2.39 -11.07
C ASN A 338 9.30 -3.68 -10.27
N GLY A 339 8.68 -3.80 -9.10
CA GLY A 339 9.01 -4.84 -8.11
C GLY A 339 8.81 -6.25 -8.64
N LEU A 340 7.82 -6.49 -9.50
CA LEU A 340 7.53 -7.83 -10.02
C LEU A 340 8.61 -8.27 -11.03
N GLU A 341 8.90 -7.46 -12.05
CA GLU A 341 9.92 -7.80 -13.04
C GLU A 341 11.30 -7.94 -12.38
N TYR A 342 11.63 -7.04 -11.46
CA TYR A 342 12.92 -7.05 -10.79
C TYR A 342 13.08 -8.23 -9.82
N TRP A 343 12.02 -8.58 -9.08
CA TRP A 343 12.05 -9.75 -8.20
C TRP A 343 12.29 -11.03 -9.02
N LYS A 344 11.59 -11.20 -10.15
CA LYS A 344 11.82 -12.33 -11.06
C LYS A 344 13.24 -12.38 -11.62
N GLN A 345 13.80 -11.25 -12.01
CA GLN A 345 15.18 -11.18 -12.49
C GLN A 345 16.16 -11.64 -11.40
N LEU A 346 15.93 -11.24 -10.15
CA LEU A 346 16.75 -11.60 -9.01
C LEU A 346 16.61 -13.10 -8.67
N LEU A 347 15.38 -13.63 -8.71
CA LEU A 347 15.09 -15.05 -8.53
C LEU A 347 15.84 -15.93 -9.53
N GLY A 348 15.83 -15.55 -10.81
CA GLY A 348 16.39 -16.35 -11.89
C GLY A 348 15.44 -17.46 -12.36
N PRO A 349 15.96 -18.55 -12.95
CA PRO A 349 15.13 -19.60 -13.54
C PRO A 349 14.32 -20.37 -12.48
N LYS A 350 13.24 -21.03 -12.94
CA LYS A 350 12.34 -21.83 -12.10
C LYS A 350 12.99 -23.10 -11.55
N SER A 351 13.92 -23.68 -12.32
CA SER A 351 14.69 -24.87 -11.95
C SER A 351 16.16 -24.53 -11.81
N VAL A 352 16.84 -25.24 -10.90
CA VAL A 352 18.30 -25.18 -10.75
C VAL A 352 19.00 -25.73 -12.00
N ASP A 353 18.37 -26.70 -12.68
CA ASP A 353 18.91 -27.32 -13.90
C ASP A 353 18.94 -26.35 -15.08
N ASP A 354 18.10 -25.32 -15.06
CA ASP A 354 18.00 -24.29 -16.10
C ASP A 354 18.96 -23.10 -15.85
N VAL A 355 19.79 -23.15 -14.80
CA VAL A 355 20.76 -22.10 -14.48
C VAL A 355 21.88 -22.09 -15.51
N SER A 356 21.81 -21.12 -16.43
CA SER A 356 22.89 -20.84 -17.37
C SER A 356 24.13 -20.22 -16.70
N GLU A 357 25.28 -20.23 -17.39
CA GLU A 357 26.51 -19.56 -16.94
C GLU A 357 26.30 -18.07 -16.61
N TYR A 358 25.30 -17.42 -17.22
CA TYR A 358 24.96 -16.02 -17.00
C TYR A 358 24.05 -15.78 -15.78
N ALA A 359 23.50 -16.84 -15.17
CA ALA A 359 22.57 -16.76 -14.04
C ALA A 359 23.13 -17.36 -12.73
N LEU A 360 24.45 -17.58 -12.66
CA LEU A 360 25.12 -18.12 -11.46
C LEU A 360 24.98 -17.22 -10.22
N GLU A 361 24.74 -15.92 -10.41
CA GLU A 361 24.48 -14.97 -9.33
C GLU A 361 22.98 -14.88 -8.95
N SER A 362 22.09 -15.62 -9.61
CA SER A 362 20.66 -15.61 -9.26
C SER A 362 20.40 -16.24 -7.89
N LEU A 363 19.29 -15.86 -7.25
CA LEU A 363 18.92 -16.45 -5.96
C LEU A 363 18.60 -17.94 -6.10
N CYS A 364 18.08 -18.39 -7.25
CA CYS A 364 17.91 -19.81 -7.56
C CYS A 364 19.25 -20.57 -7.42
N ALA A 365 20.32 -20.06 -8.00
CA ALA A 365 21.65 -20.67 -7.92
C ALA A 365 22.26 -20.59 -6.52
N GLN A 366 22.14 -19.44 -5.85
CA GLN A 366 22.71 -19.22 -4.52
C GLN A 366 22.01 -20.05 -3.41
N PHE A 367 20.70 -20.26 -3.57
CA PHE A 367 19.85 -20.94 -2.59
C PHE A 367 19.44 -22.35 -3.00
N ALA A 368 20.08 -22.93 -4.02
CA ALA A 368 19.84 -24.30 -4.43
C ALA A 368 20.06 -25.30 -3.28
N THR A 369 19.19 -26.33 -3.22
CA THR A 369 19.22 -27.43 -2.26
C THR A 369 19.37 -28.75 -3.00
N GLU A 370 19.97 -29.76 -2.37
CA GLU A 370 20.19 -31.06 -3.01
C GLU A 370 18.91 -31.90 -3.17
N GLU A 371 17.83 -31.62 -2.41
CA GLU A 371 16.64 -32.47 -2.38
C GLU A 371 15.76 -32.37 -3.65
N LEU A 372 15.49 -31.16 -4.10
CA LEU A 372 14.65 -30.88 -5.27
C LEU A 372 15.33 -29.84 -6.16
N PRO A 373 15.34 -30.02 -7.50
CA PRO A 373 15.96 -29.09 -8.44
C PRO A 373 15.11 -27.84 -8.68
N ILE A 374 14.45 -27.32 -7.65
CA ILE A 374 13.53 -26.18 -7.74
C ILE A 374 14.18 -24.91 -7.19
N ASN A 375 13.71 -23.76 -7.66
CA ASN A 375 14.01 -22.50 -7.00
C ASN A 375 13.42 -22.52 -5.57
N GLN A 376 14.22 -22.23 -4.54
CA GLN A 376 13.76 -22.22 -3.14
C GLN A 376 12.97 -20.95 -2.76
N LEU A 377 12.94 -19.99 -3.67
CA LEU A 377 12.12 -18.80 -3.57
C LEU A 377 11.02 -18.82 -4.63
N TYR A 378 9.94 -18.11 -4.34
CA TYR A 378 8.82 -17.93 -5.25
C TYR A 378 8.54 -16.44 -5.44
N GLY A 379 7.99 -16.08 -6.60
CA GLY A 379 7.54 -14.75 -6.92
C GLY A 379 6.35 -14.80 -7.87
N SER A 380 5.36 -13.92 -7.65
CA SER A 380 4.15 -13.87 -8.48
C SER A 380 4.47 -13.66 -9.96
N ASN A 381 3.70 -14.31 -10.84
CA ASN A 381 3.95 -14.30 -12.27
C ASN A 381 3.37 -13.10 -13.03
N SER A 382 2.40 -12.38 -12.46
CA SER A 382 1.80 -11.17 -13.04
C SER A 382 1.25 -10.27 -11.93
N PRO A 383 0.98 -8.98 -12.21
CA PRO A 383 0.37 -8.08 -11.23
C PRO A 383 -0.99 -8.60 -10.71
N ASP A 384 -1.83 -9.16 -11.59
CA ASP A 384 -3.12 -9.72 -11.21
C ASP A 384 -2.99 -10.97 -10.31
N THR A 385 -2.02 -11.83 -10.59
CA THR A 385 -1.71 -12.98 -9.73
C THR A 385 -1.17 -12.51 -8.39
N ALA A 386 -0.27 -11.52 -8.37
CA ALA A 386 0.27 -10.95 -7.14
C ALA A 386 -0.86 -10.41 -6.24
N GLU A 387 -1.78 -9.63 -6.78
CA GLU A 387 -2.87 -9.05 -5.97
C GLU A 387 -3.79 -10.14 -5.40
N ARG A 388 -4.15 -11.13 -6.22
CA ARG A 388 -5.00 -12.26 -5.79
C ARG A 388 -4.33 -13.11 -4.72
N GLU A 389 -3.03 -13.40 -4.86
CA GLU A 389 -2.26 -14.13 -3.86
C GLU A 389 -2.11 -13.33 -2.58
N ILE A 390 -1.83 -12.02 -2.68
CA ILE A 390 -1.75 -11.12 -1.52
C ILE A 390 -3.08 -11.09 -0.79
N GLU A 391 -4.21 -10.96 -1.48
CA GLU A 391 -5.54 -10.99 -0.86
C GLU A 391 -5.84 -12.33 -0.18
N HIS A 392 -5.41 -13.44 -0.79
CA HIS A 392 -5.59 -14.78 -0.23
C HIS A 392 -4.73 -15.02 1.02
N PHE A 393 -3.46 -14.65 1.00
CA PHE A 393 -2.54 -14.86 2.12
C PHE A 393 -2.55 -13.75 3.17
N PHE A 394 -3.08 -12.57 2.84
CA PHE A 394 -3.17 -11.41 3.74
C PHE A 394 -4.58 -10.74 3.68
N PRO A 395 -5.68 -11.49 3.89
CA PRO A 395 -7.03 -10.93 3.82
C PRO A 395 -7.23 -9.81 4.84
N LEU A 396 -7.80 -8.69 4.39
CA LEU A 396 -8.18 -7.60 5.30
C LEU A 396 -9.27 -8.09 6.24
N THR A 397 -8.98 -8.07 7.54
CA THR A 397 -9.96 -8.33 8.59
C THR A 397 -10.28 -7.05 9.35
N SER A 398 -11.40 -7.05 10.06
CA SER A 398 -11.84 -5.89 10.86
C SER A 398 -11.95 -6.30 12.32
N THR A 399 -11.64 -5.36 13.22
CA THR A 399 -11.79 -5.53 14.66
C THR A 399 -12.49 -4.32 15.29
N LEU A 400 -13.21 -4.56 16.39
CA LEU A 400 -13.73 -3.47 17.21
C LEU A 400 -12.58 -2.88 18.03
N ALA A 401 -12.47 -1.56 18.04
CA ALA A 401 -11.60 -0.82 18.95
C ALA A 401 -12.41 0.21 19.72
N ILE A 402 -12.16 0.31 21.03
CA ILE A 402 -12.82 1.30 21.88
C ILE A 402 -11.75 2.03 22.68
N ILE A 403 -11.78 3.36 22.65
CA ILE A 403 -11.05 4.22 23.59
C ILE A 403 -12.03 4.61 24.70
N LYS A 404 -11.69 4.24 25.93
CA LYS A 404 -12.55 4.38 27.12
C LYS A 404 -12.66 5.85 27.59
N PRO A 405 -13.70 6.20 28.36
CA PRO A 405 -14.01 7.60 28.70
C PRO A 405 -12.97 8.35 29.53
N HIS A 406 -12.16 7.62 30.32
CA HIS A 406 -11.16 8.23 31.19
C HIS A 406 -9.93 8.75 30.44
N VAL A 407 -9.76 8.37 29.17
CA VAL A 407 -8.66 8.82 28.33
C VAL A 407 -8.91 10.28 27.93
N SER A 408 -7.93 11.16 28.15
CA SER A 408 -8.07 12.58 27.84
C SER A 408 -8.14 12.81 26.31
N HIS A 409 -8.60 14.00 25.90
CA HIS A 409 -8.66 14.36 24.48
C HIS A 409 -7.28 14.29 23.81
N GLU A 410 -6.24 14.81 24.46
CA GLU A 410 -4.86 14.80 23.96
C GLU A 410 -4.34 13.36 23.79
N GLN A 411 -4.57 12.50 24.78
CA GLN A 411 -4.20 11.08 24.70
C GLN A 411 -4.95 10.35 23.60
N ARG A 412 -6.22 10.69 23.37
CA ARG A 412 -7.04 10.11 22.30
C ARG A 412 -6.47 10.45 20.92
N GLU A 413 -6.08 11.70 20.68
CA GLU A 413 -5.45 12.10 19.42
C GLU A 413 -4.14 11.36 19.18
N GLU A 414 -3.34 11.19 20.24
CA GLU A 414 -2.10 10.41 20.17
C GLU A 414 -2.37 8.93 19.84
N ILE A 415 -3.37 8.30 20.48
CA ILE A 415 -3.78 6.93 20.18
C ILE A 415 -4.25 6.80 18.72
N LEU A 416 -5.05 7.74 18.22
CA LEU A 416 -5.51 7.73 16.82
C LEU A 416 -4.35 7.86 15.84
N LYS A 417 -3.34 8.68 16.19
CA LYS A 417 -2.12 8.82 15.40
C LYS A 417 -1.35 7.50 15.37
N LEU A 418 -1.15 6.86 16.53
CA LEU A 418 -0.46 5.57 16.63
C LEU A 418 -1.18 4.45 15.86
N ILE A 419 -2.52 4.43 15.88
CA ILE A 419 -3.33 3.48 15.09
C ILE A 419 -3.01 3.64 13.60
N LYS A 420 -3.02 4.88 13.08
CA LYS A 420 -2.71 5.17 11.67
C LYS A 420 -1.26 4.86 11.32
N GLU A 421 -0.30 5.26 12.16
CA GLU A 421 1.14 5.00 11.95
C GLU A 421 1.44 3.49 11.93
N SER A 422 0.64 2.70 12.63
CA SER A 422 0.74 1.24 12.64
C SER A 422 0.02 0.54 11.49
N GLY A 423 -0.51 1.31 10.53
CA GLY A 423 -1.10 0.80 9.30
C GLY A 423 -2.52 0.26 9.45
N PHE A 424 -3.27 0.66 10.48
CA PHE A 424 -4.70 0.40 10.54
C PHE A 424 -5.48 1.46 9.76
N ASP A 425 -6.45 0.99 8.99
CA ASP A 425 -7.50 1.85 8.45
C ASP A 425 -8.65 1.95 9.45
N ILE A 426 -9.07 3.18 9.78
CA ILE A 426 -10.27 3.41 10.58
C ILE A 426 -11.45 3.48 9.61
N THR A 427 -12.21 2.39 9.47
CA THR A 427 -13.30 2.29 8.48
C THR A 427 -14.60 2.88 8.99
N MET A 428 -14.86 2.79 10.30
CA MET A 428 -16.00 3.44 10.95
C MET A 428 -15.55 4.01 12.29
N MET A 429 -16.19 5.08 12.74
CA MET A 429 -15.91 5.69 14.03
C MET A 429 -17.14 6.46 14.52
N LYS A 430 -17.49 6.30 15.81
CA LYS A 430 -18.52 7.11 16.47
C LYS A 430 -18.20 7.31 17.94
N GLN A 431 -18.68 8.41 18.51
CA GLN A 431 -18.52 8.72 19.92
C GLN A 431 -19.88 8.65 20.61
N LEU A 432 -20.00 7.78 21.62
CA LEU A 432 -21.21 7.71 22.46
C LEU A 432 -20.89 7.29 23.89
N ILE A 433 -21.81 7.62 24.79
CA ILE A 433 -21.84 7.04 26.15
C ILE A 433 -22.48 5.67 26.01
N LEU A 434 -21.72 4.61 26.28
CA LEU A 434 -22.22 3.24 26.16
C LEU A 434 -23.30 3.00 27.23
N THR A 435 -24.46 2.53 26.77
CA THR A 435 -25.54 2.08 27.66
C THR A 435 -25.16 0.73 28.30
N LYS A 436 -25.97 0.28 29.25
CA LYS A 436 -25.80 -1.06 29.81
C LYS A 436 -25.99 -2.11 28.72
N GLU A 437 -26.98 -1.91 27.87
CA GLU A 437 -27.30 -2.77 26.73
C GLU A 437 -26.11 -2.87 25.78
N ASP A 438 -25.49 -1.74 25.40
CA ASP A 438 -24.28 -1.76 24.55
C ASP A 438 -23.13 -2.50 25.23
N THR A 439 -22.97 -2.33 26.55
CA THR A 439 -21.92 -2.98 27.33
C THR A 439 -22.15 -4.49 27.42
N ASP A 440 -23.41 -4.93 27.59
CA ASP A 440 -23.80 -6.34 27.63
C ASP A 440 -23.41 -7.02 26.31
N GLU A 441 -23.54 -6.32 25.18
CA GLU A 441 -23.18 -6.83 23.87
C GLU A 441 -21.66 -6.95 23.65
N ILE A 442 -20.89 -5.95 24.08
CA ILE A 442 -19.42 -5.96 23.97
C ILE A 442 -18.80 -6.99 24.92
N TYR A 443 -19.40 -7.18 26.09
CA TYR A 443 -18.85 -7.99 27.18
C TYR A 443 -19.70 -9.22 27.48
N PHE A 444 -20.40 -9.77 26.47
CA PHE A 444 -21.36 -10.87 26.63
C PHE A 444 -20.80 -12.11 27.35
N THR A 445 -19.48 -12.32 27.30
CA THR A 445 -18.79 -13.44 27.96
C THR A 445 -18.47 -13.22 29.45
N VAL A 446 -18.63 -12.00 29.96
CA VAL A 446 -18.24 -11.63 31.34
C VAL A 446 -19.35 -10.92 32.12
N THR A 447 -20.58 -10.91 31.60
CA THR A 447 -21.76 -10.28 32.22
C THR A 447 -22.09 -10.85 33.61
N GLU A 448 -21.76 -12.11 33.87
CA GLU A 448 -22.02 -12.79 35.15
C GLU A 448 -20.90 -12.59 36.20
N LYS A 449 -19.85 -11.83 35.90
CA LYS A 449 -18.71 -11.65 36.81
C LYS A 449 -18.95 -10.51 37.81
N ASP A 450 -18.45 -10.66 39.04
CA ASP A 450 -18.66 -9.70 40.14
C ASP A 450 -18.20 -8.27 39.82
N PHE A 451 -17.18 -8.10 38.96
CA PHE A 451 -16.66 -6.79 38.56
C PHE A 451 -17.47 -6.13 37.42
N TYR A 452 -18.45 -6.81 36.85
CA TYR A 452 -19.20 -6.33 35.68
C TYR A 452 -19.97 -5.05 36.00
N ALA A 453 -20.57 -4.95 37.19
CA ALA A 453 -21.28 -3.74 37.63
C ALA A 453 -20.35 -2.51 37.65
N ASP A 454 -19.11 -2.68 38.09
CA ASP A 454 -18.12 -1.60 38.11
C ASP A 454 -17.61 -1.25 36.70
N LEU A 455 -17.55 -2.25 35.80
CA LEU A 455 -17.21 -2.04 34.40
C LEU A 455 -18.27 -1.19 33.67
N VAL A 456 -19.55 -1.53 33.83
CA VAL A 456 -20.67 -0.75 33.27
C VAL A 456 -20.61 0.67 33.81
N LYS A 457 -20.41 0.83 35.12
CA LYS A 457 -20.27 2.15 35.75
C LYS A 457 -19.15 2.97 35.11
N ALA A 458 -17.98 2.38 34.87
CA ALA A 458 -16.84 3.05 34.26
C ALA A 458 -17.13 3.53 32.82
N PHE A 459 -17.97 2.83 32.05
CA PHE A 459 -18.39 3.26 30.72
C PHE A 459 -19.45 4.36 30.74
N THR A 460 -20.30 4.41 31.77
CA THR A 460 -21.29 5.48 31.95
C THR A 460 -20.71 6.80 32.45
N GLU A 461 -19.44 6.84 32.87
CA GLU A 461 -18.76 8.06 33.35
C GLU A 461 -18.52 9.11 32.25
N GLY A 462 -18.58 8.72 30.97
CA GLY A 462 -18.39 9.65 29.87
C GLY A 462 -18.42 8.99 28.49
N PRO A 463 -18.21 9.76 27.41
CA PRO A 463 -18.27 9.24 26.05
C PRO A 463 -17.03 8.40 25.71
N SER A 464 -17.26 7.21 25.17
CA SER A 464 -16.22 6.36 24.55
C SER A 464 -16.12 6.65 23.06
N LEU A 465 -14.92 6.53 22.49
CA LEU A 465 -14.73 6.54 21.04
C LEU A 465 -14.68 5.10 20.55
N ILE A 466 -15.65 4.71 19.74
CA ILE A 466 -15.78 3.37 19.17
C ILE A 466 -15.37 3.44 17.72
N MET A 467 -14.54 2.50 17.29
CA MET A 467 -13.99 2.44 15.95
C MET A 467 -14.04 1.01 15.41
N VAL A 468 -14.12 0.91 14.09
CA VAL A 468 -13.82 -0.32 13.36
C VAL A 468 -12.46 -0.13 12.70
N LEU A 469 -11.50 -0.96 13.10
CA LEU A 469 -10.14 -0.94 12.55
C LEU A 469 -10.00 -2.08 11.56
N THR A 470 -9.52 -1.79 10.36
CA THR A 470 -9.30 -2.75 9.29
C THR A 470 -7.81 -2.84 8.98
N LYS A 471 -7.27 -4.04 8.99
CA LYS A 471 -5.87 -4.37 8.68
C LYS A 471 -5.77 -5.87 8.41
N TRP A 472 -4.68 -6.29 7.77
CA TRP A 472 -4.26 -7.68 7.87
C TRP A 472 -4.17 -8.11 9.35
N ASN A 473 -4.81 -9.23 9.71
CA ASN A 473 -4.86 -9.74 11.08
C ASN A 473 -5.28 -8.69 12.13
N ALA A 474 -6.28 -7.86 11.80
CA ALA A 474 -6.65 -6.69 12.60
C ALA A 474 -6.85 -7.01 14.08
N VAL A 475 -7.53 -8.11 14.41
CA VAL A 475 -7.76 -8.53 15.81
C VAL A 475 -6.44 -8.80 16.53
N LEU A 476 -5.55 -9.59 15.93
CA LEU A 476 -4.27 -9.95 16.55
C LEU A 476 -3.38 -8.72 16.70
N GLU A 477 -3.21 -7.94 15.63
CA GLU A 477 -2.40 -6.72 15.61
C GLU A 477 -2.91 -5.70 16.62
N TRP A 478 -4.24 -5.52 16.74
CA TRP A 478 -4.82 -4.59 17.69
C TRP A 478 -4.60 -5.06 19.13
N ARG A 479 -4.76 -6.37 19.38
CA ARG A 479 -4.48 -6.96 20.70
C ARG A 479 -3.02 -6.80 21.11
N LEU A 480 -2.08 -7.00 20.18
CA LEU A 480 -0.65 -6.76 20.41
C LEU A 480 -0.39 -5.29 20.77
N MET A 481 -0.97 -4.35 20.02
CA MET A 481 -0.85 -2.93 20.30
C MET A 481 -1.47 -2.51 21.64
N MET A 482 -2.61 -3.08 22.00
CA MET A 482 -3.25 -2.83 23.30
C MET A 482 -2.40 -3.36 24.46
N GLY A 483 -1.80 -4.54 24.32
CA GLY A 483 -1.08 -5.23 25.38
C GLY A 483 -1.99 -5.91 26.42
N PRO A 484 -1.39 -6.48 27.49
CA PRO A 484 -2.12 -7.15 28.58
C PRO A 484 -3.23 -6.29 29.20
N VAL A 485 -4.30 -6.92 29.69
CA VAL A 485 -5.49 -6.22 30.21
C VAL A 485 -5.17 -5.37 31.44
N ASP A 486 -4.28 -5.85 32.31
CA ASP A 486 -3.77 -5.13 33.46
C ASP A 486 -2.65 -4.15 33.04
N PRO A 487 -2.80 -2.83 33.24
CA PRO A 487 -1.75 -1.85 32.94
C PRO A 487 -0.40 -2.12 33.61
N GLU A 488 -0.36 -2.70 34.82
CA GLU A 488 0.90 -3.01 35.49
C GLU A 488 1.62 -4.20 34.85
N GLU A 489 0.86 -5.22 34.45
CA GLU A 489 1.38 -6.33 33.65
C GLU A 489 1.83 -5.83 32.27
N ALA A 490 1.06 -4.93 31.65
CA ALA A 490 1.39 -4.32 30.37
C ALA A 490 2.70 -3.53 30.43
N LYS A 491 2.94 -2.74 31.49
CA LYS A 491 4.21 -2.03 31.69
C LYS A 491 5.41 -2.97 31.78
N LEU A 492 5.22 -4.17 32.32
CA LEU A 492 6.27 -5.17 32.46
C LEU A 492 6.53 -5.94 31.15
N LEU A 493 5.47 -6.41 30.48
CA LEU A 493 5.57 -7.31 29.33
C LEU A 493 5.61 -6.56 27.98
N SER A 494 5.01 -5.39 27.91
CA SER A 494 4.82 -4.62 26.66
C SER A 494 4.76 -3.11 26.99
N PRO A 495 5.87 -2.49 27.43
CA PRO A 495 5.90 -1.12 27.94
C PRO A 495 5.45 -0.07 26.92
N ASP A 496 5.55 -0.38 25.63
CA ASP A 496 5.11 0.47 24.54
C ASP A 496 3.63 0.32 24.18
N SER A 497 2.92 -0.62 24.82
CA SER A 497 1.51 -0.87 24.55
C SER A 497 0.61 0.26 25.06
N LEU A 498 -0.56 0.39 24.44
CA LEU A 498 -1.52 1.44 24.80
C LEU A 498 -1.98 1.32 26.26
N ARG A 499 -2.16 0.10 26.77
CA ARG A 499 -2.56 -0.13 28.17
C ARG A 499 -1.44 0.19 29.15
N ALA A 500 -0.18 -0.01 28.76
CA ALA A 500 0.96 0.37 29.59
C ALA A 500 1.09 1.91 29.72
N ARG A 501 0.89 2.63 28.61
CA ARG A 501 1.08 4.08 28.53
C ARG A 501 -0.09 4.88 29.10
N TYR A 502 -1.32 4.46 28.82
CA TYR A 502 -2.53 5.24 29.12
C TYR A 502 -3.44 4.59 30.17
N GLY A 503 -3.19 3.33 30.55
CA GLY A 503 -3.99 2.61 31.53
C GLY A 503 -3.72 3.06 32.98
N ILE A 504 -4.79 3.19 33.75
CA ILE A 504 -4.78 3.58 35.17
C ILE A 504 -5.04 2.36 36.08
N SER A 505 -5.97 1.48 35.67
CA SER A 505 -6.32 0.25 36.40
C SER A 505 -6.93 -0.78 35.44
N ILE A 506 -7.22 -2.00 35.91
CA ILE A 506 -7.84 -3.06 35.11
C ILE A 506 -9.16 -2.60 34.47
N LEU A 507 -10.00 -1.87 35.22
CA LEU A 507 -11.26 -1.33 34.71
C LEU A 507 -11.04 -0.11 33.81
N LYS A 508 -10.04 0.72 34.13
CA LYS A 508 -9.64 1.93 33.40
C LYS A 508 -8.32 1.70 32.66
N ASN A 509 -8.32 0.74 31.74
CA ASN A 509 -7.12 0.33 30.99
C ASN A 509 -7.00 1.02 29.61
N ALA A 510 -7.51 2.25 29.45
CA ALA A 510 -7.54 3.04 28.22
C ALA A 510 -8.30 2.47 27.01
N VAL A 511 -8.03 1.24 26.59
CA VAL A 511 -8.51 0.68 25.32
C VAL A 511 -9.06 -0.74 25.43
N HIS A 512 -10.05 -1.03 24.59
CA HIS A 512 -10.66 -2.34 24.44
C HIS A 512 -10.69 -2.76 22.96
N GLY A 513 -10.75 -4.06 22.72
CA GLY A 513 -11.02 -4.61 21.41
C GLY A 513 -11.36 -6.09 21.48
N SER A 514 -11.82 -6.60 20.34
CA SER A 514 -12.35 -7.95 20.23
C SER A 514 -11.31 -9.03 20.57
N SER A 515 -11.81 -10.17 21.01
CA SER A 515 -11.00 -11.32 21.41
C SER A 515 -10.58 -12.21 20.24
N ASN A 516 -11.42 -12.31 19.21
CA ASN A 516 -11.24 -13.09 17.98
C ASN A 516 -12.11 -12.52 16.85
N ASP A 517 -12.00 -13.05 15.63
CA ASP A 517 -12.73 -12.55 14.46
C ASP A 517 -14.25 -12.73 14.56
N PHE A 518 -14.72 -13.77 15.25
CA PHE A 518 -16.15 -13.98 15.50
C PHE A 518 -16.70 -12.88 16.42
N ASP A 519 -16.02 -12.62 17.53
CA ASP A 519 -16.33 -11.54 18.48
C ASP A 519 -16.27 -10.16 17.80
N ALA A 520 -15.29 -9.94 16.94
CA ALA A 520 -15.20 -8.73 16.12
C ALA A 520 -16.42 -8.53 15.24
N THR A 521 -16.78 -9.55 14.46
CA THR A 521 -17.95 -9.49 13.58
C THR A 521 -19.23 -9.24 14.37
N ALA A 522 -19.47 -10.01 15.43
CA ALA A 522 -20.66 -9.90 16.26
C ALA A 522 -20.80 -8.53 16.92
N CYS A 523 -19.72 -7.98 17.47
CA CYS A 523 -19.76 -6.66 18.11
C CYS A 523 -19.91 -5.52 17.09
N ILE A 524 -19.21 -5.59 15.96
CA ILE A 524 -19.31 -4.59 14.89
C ILE A 524 -20.74 -4.54 14.36
N ASP A 525 -21.32 -5.69 14.03
CA ASP A 525 -22.66 -5.75 13.46
C ASP A 525 -23.72 -5.19 14.41
N LYS A 526 -23.57 -5.37 15.72
CA LYS A 526 -24.52 -4.82 16.71
C LYS A 526 -24.33 -3.33 16.95
N LEU A 527 -23.09 -2.89 17.14
CA LEU A 527 -22.80 -1.50 17.45
C LEU A 527 -22.93 -0.58 16.24
N PHE A 528 -22.75 -1.10 15.03
CA PHE A 528 -22.79 -0.33 13.78
C PHE A 528 -23.92 -0.80 12.84
N ALA A 529 -24.86 -1.62 13.32
CA ALA A 529 -26.10 -1.88 12.60
C ALA A 529 -26.78 -0.55 12.28
N MET A 530 -27.23 -0.43 11.03
CA MET A 530 -28.07 0.67 10.58
C MET A 530 -29.26 0.81 11.54
N ASP A 531 -29.45 2.00 12.10
CA ASP A 531 -30.77 2.41 12.56
C ASP A 531 -31.71 2.22 11.37
N SER A 532 -32.43 1.10 11.35
CA SER A 532 -33.58 0.97 10.47
C SER A 532 -34.54 2.05 10.95
N PRO A 533 -34.93 3.02 10.12
CA PRO A 533 -35.99 3.93 10.51
C PRO A 533 -37.18 3.05 10.85
N GLU A 534 -37.59 3.06 12.12
CA GLU A 534 -38.90 2.56 12.51
C GLU A 534 -39.90 3.36 11.65
N ILE A 535 -40.39 2.72 10.60
CA ILE A 535 -41.54 3.18 9.85
C ILE A 535 -42.71 3.06 10.84
N ALA A 536 -43.02 4.16 11.50
CA ALA A 536 -44.27 4.36 12.23
C ALA A 536 -45.36 4.86 11.26
#